data_AF-A0A948P5S5-F1
#
_entry.id   AF-A0A948P5S5-F1
#
_cell.length_a   1.000
_cell.length_b   1.000
_cell.length_c   1.000
_cell.angle_alpha   90.00
_cell.angle_beta   90.00
_cell.angle_gamma   90.00
#
_symmetry.space_group_name_H-M   'P 1'
#
loop_
_entity.id
_entity.type
_entity.pdbx_description
1 polymer ?
#
loop_
_entity_poly.entity_id
_entity_poly.type
_entity_poly.pdbx_seq_one_letter_code
_entity_poly.pdbx_strand_id
1 'polypeptide(L)'
;MSDLAGDGGISEDEGTPASSAPAGGQGGNRKFADEIHSVTIHAAQRTFYIDLKKSANGKFFKVSEKSRGGQKTTIMFDAEDLDKFIEAFQEMKNHL
;
A
#
# COMPACT_ATOMS: atom_id res chain seq x y z
N MET A 1 75.97 -5.62 -4.82
CA MET A 1 75.53 -4.33 -5.36
C MET A 1 74.33 -4.61 -6.26
N SER A 2 73.32 -3.73 -6.23
CA SER A 2 71.96 -3.83 -6.84
C SER A 2 71.07 -4.91 -6.19
N ASP A 3 69.87 -4.67 -5.66
CA ASP A 3 68.96 -3.52 -5.73
C ASP A 3 68.05 -3.48 -4.49
N LEU A 4 67.60 -2.27 -4.17
CA LEU A 4 66.77 -1.86 -3.05
C LEU A 4 65.28 -2.12 -3.36
N ALA A 5 64.63 -2.99 -2.59
CA ALA A 5 63.17 -3.11 -2.55
C ALA A 5 62.70 -3.01 -1.09
N GLY A 6 62.50 -1.78 -0.62
CA GLY A 6 61.77 -1.46 0.61
C GLY A 6 60.27 -1.41 0.29
N ASP A 7 59.49 -2.24 0.99
CA ASP A 7 58.54 -1.81 2.03
C ASP A 7 57.17 -1.46 1.41
N GLY A 8 56.09 -2.19 1.67
CA GLY A 8 55.69 -2.77 2.94
C GLY A 8 54.49 -2.00 3.45
N GLY A 9 53.35 -2.11 2.76
CA GLY A 9 52.10 -1.45 3.15
C GLY A 9 51.00 -2.47 3.39
N ILE A 10 51.00 -3.08 4.57
CA ILE A 10 49.84 -3.79 5.15
C ILE A 10 49.57 -3.20 6.53
N SER A 11 48.29 -2.87 6.75
CA SER A 11 47.55 -2.74 8.02
C SER A 11 46.57 -1.55 7.93
N GLU A 12 45.33 -1.56 8.41
CA GLU A 12 44.49 -2.51 9.13
C GLU A 12 43.05 -1.91 9.16
N ASP A 13 42.06 -2.78 9.18
CA ASP A 13 40.73 -2.67 9.81
C ASP A 13 40.05 -1.30 10.03
N GLU A 14 38.91 -1.08 9.36
CA GLU A 14 37.75 -0.48 10.03
C GLU A 14 36.43 -1.04 9.47
N GLY A 15 35.82 -1.91 10.27
CA GLY A 15 34.42 -1.81 10.70
C GLY A 15 33.35 -1.47 9.66
N THR A 16 32.61 -2.49 9.25
CA THR A 16 31.23 -2.34 8.76
C THR A 16 30.35 -1.59 9.77
N PRO A 17 29.52 -0.64 9.33
CA PRO A 17 28.19 -0.48 9.87
C PRO A 17 27.19 -0.90 8.80
N ALA A 18 26.58 -2.06 9.04
CA ALA A 18 25.29 -2.39 8.47
C ALA A 18 24.27 -1.35 8.94
N SER A 19 24.09 -0.28 8.16
CA SER A 19 22.90 0.56 8.28
C SER A 19 21.73 -0.20 7.65
N SER A 20 21.19 -1.10 8.46
CA SER A 20 19.82 -1.60 8.36
C SER A 20 18.86 -0.41 8.46
N ALA A 21 18.60 0.24 7.33
CA ALA A 21 17.45 1.13 7.21
C ALA A 21 16.20 0.28 6.93
N PRO A 22 15.08 0.60 7.59
CA PRO A 22 13.99 -0.34 7.81
C PRO A 22 13.26 -0.69 6.53
N ALA A 23 12.68 -1.89 6.56
CA ALA A 23 11.59 -2.33 5.72
C ALA A 23 10.45 -1.29 5.70
N GLY A 24 10.55 -0.34 4.79
CA GLY A 24 9.42 0.40 4.28
C GLY A 24 9.07 -0.23 2.95
N GLY A 25 8.19 -1.24 2.97
CA GLY A 25 7.41 -1.61 1.80
C GLY A 25 6.57 -0.41 1.40
N GLN A 26 7.21 0.60 0.82
CA GLN A 26 6.57 1.70 0.13
C GLN A 26 6.06 1.04 -1.16
N GLY A 27 4.94 0.34 -1.02
CA GLY A 27 4.07 -0.01 -2.12
C GLY A 27 3.73 1.31 -2.77
N GLY A 28 4.57 1.66 -3.74
CA GLY A 28 4.53 2.92 -4.44
C GLY A 28 3.10 3.08 -4.89
N ASN A 29 2.42 4.03 -4.25
CA ASN A 29 1.14 4.53 -4.67
C ASN A 29 1.43 5.30 -5.96
N ARG A 30 1.83 4.55 -7.01
CA ARG A 30 1.86 4.99 -8.39
C ARG A 30 0.49 5.61 -8.55
N LYS A 31 0.46 6.95 -8.64
CA LYS A 31 -0.76 7.74 -8.76
C LYS A 31 -1.36 7.43 -10.14
N PHE A 32 -1.83 6.21 -10.33
CA PHE A 32 -2.52 5.76 -11.52
C PHE A 32 -3.95 6.31 -11.56
N ALA A 33 -4.42 6.86 -10.44
CA ALA A 33 -5.73 7.45 -10.32
C ALA A 33 -5.73 8.60 -9.31
N ASP A 34 -6.43 9.67 -9.65
CA ASP A 34 -6.70 10.80 -8.76
C ASP A 34 -7.81 10.42 -7.79
N GLU A 35 -7.62 10.71 -6.51
CA GLU A 35 -8.64 10.49 -5.49
C GLU A 35 -9.67 11.63 -5.55
N ILE A 36 -10.94 11.27 -5.77
CA ILE A 36 -12.05 12.23 -5.81
C ILE A 36 -12.64 12.40 -4.41
N HIS A 37 -12.91 11.27 -3.75
CA HIS A 37 -13.56 11.27 -2.45
C HIS A 37 -13.25 9.99 -1.69
N SER A 38 -13.23 10.06 -0.36
CA SER A 38 -12.94 8.92 0.51
C SER A 38 -13.80 8.97 1.77
N VAL A 39 -14.41 7.83 2.10
CA VAL A 39 -15.21 7.64 3.31
C VAL A 39 -14.59 6.52 4.13
N THR A 40 -14.53 6.71 5.45
CA THR A 40 -14.06 5.69 6.39
C THR A 40 -15.17 5.32 7.37
N ILE A 41 -15.40 4.03 7.53
CA ILE A 41 -16.37 3.48 8.50
C ILE A 41 -15.59 2.70 9.56
N HIS A 42 -15.68 3.15 10.80
CA HIS A 42 -15.08 2.47 11.94
C HIS A 42 -16.12 1.55 12.61
N ALA A 43 -15.92 0.25 12.51
CA ALA A 43 -16.67 -0.77 13.25
C ALA A 43 -15.82 -1.34 14.41
N ALA A 44 -16.44 -2.13 15.28
CA ALA A 44 -15.80 -2.61 16.51
C ALA A 44 -14.46 -3.35 16.30
N GLN A 45 -14.39 -4.22 15.28
CA GLN A 45 -13.20 -5.04 15.00
C GLN A 45 -12.54 -4.76 13.65
N ARG A 46 -13.16 -3.90 12.83
CA ARG A 46 -12.84 -3.69 11.42
C ARG A 46 -12.98 -2.23 11.03
N THR A 47 -12.15 -1.76 10.12
CA THR A 47 -12.31 -0.45 9.46
C THR A 47 -12.50 -0.67 7.97
N PHE A 48 -13.54 -0.04 7.42
CA PHE A 48 -13.81 -0.05 5.98
C PHE A 48 -13.42 1.28 5.38
N TYR A 49 -12.74 1.24 4.24
CA TYR A 49 -12.34 2.40 3.44
C TYR A 49 -13.05 2.31 2.10
N ILE A 50 -13.76 3.35 1.71
CA ILE A 50 -14.48 3.44 0.45
C ILE A 50 -13.93 4.67 -0.28
N ASP A 51 -13.09 4.43 -1.28
CA ASP A 51 -12.49 5.50 -2.07
C ASP A 51 -13.12 5.54 -3.47
N LEU A 52 -13.56 6.72 -3.90
CA LEU A 52 -13.90 7.01 -5.30
C LEU A 52 -12.67 7.64 -5.98
N LYS A 53 -12.15 6.98 -7.01
CA LYS A 53 -10.96 7.44 -7.75
C LYS A 53 -11.26 7.58 -9.24
N LYS A 54 -10.45 8.37 -9.94
CA LYS A 54 -10.51 8.58 -11.40
C LYS A 54 -9.20 8.17 -12.04
N SER A 55 -9.25 7.21 -12.96
CA SER A 55 -8.12 6.82 -13.83
C SER A 55 -8.33 7.31 -15.26
N ALA A 56 -7.40 6.98 -16.16
CA ALA A 56 -7.57 7.21 -17.59
C ALA A 56 -8.79 6.49 -18.18
N ASN A 57 -9.22 5.37 -17.59
CA ASN A 57 -10.32 4.54 -18.08
C ASN A 57 -11.69 4.92 -17.51
N GLY A 58 -11.76 5.94 -16.64
CA GLY A 58 -12.99 6.36 -15.99
C GLY A 58 -12.89 6.39 -14.46
N LYS A 59 -14.05 6.45 -13.80
CA LYS A 59 -14.16 6.46 -12.34
C LYS A 59 -14.41 5.05 -11.82
N PHE A 60 -13.82 4.73 -10.69
CA PHE A 60 -13.97 3.43 -10.04
C PHE A 60 -13.97 3.60 -8.52
N PHE A 61 -14.59 2.65 -7.84
CA PHE A 61 -14.56 2.53 -6.39
C PHE A 61 -13.49 1.52 -5.97
N LYS A 62 -12.80 1.84 -4.87
CA LYS A 62 -11.90 0.93 -4.16
C LYS A 62 -12.42 0.76 -2.75
N VAL A 63 -12.93 -0.43 -2.44
CA VAL A 63 -13.46 -0.76 -1.13
C VAL A 63 -12.49 -1.68 -0.43
N SER A 64 -12.00 -1.28 0.74
CA SER A 64 -11.05 -2.07 1.52
C SER A 64 -11.57 -2.36 2.91
N GLU A 65 -11.33 -3.56 3.39
CA GLU A 65 -11.53 -3.94 4.78
C GLU A 65 -10.18 -4.14 5.47
N LYS A 66 -10.01 -3.58 6.67
CA LYS A 66 -8.87 -3.85 7.55
C LYS A 66 -9.38 -4.37 8.90
N SER A 67 -9.11 -5.63 9.18
CA SER A 67 -9.35 -6.24 10.50
C SER A 67 -8.25 -5.85 11.51
N ARG A 68 -8.59 -5.80 12.80
CA ARG A 68 -7.63 -5.53 13.89
C ARG A 68 -6.59 -6.66 13.96
N GLY A 69 -5.39 -6.41 13.43
CA GLY A 69 -4.29 -7.40 13.37
C GLY A 69 -4.34 -8.34 12.16
N GLY A 70 -5.32 -8.17 11.26
CA GLY A 70 -5.45 -8.95 10.05
C GLY A 70 -4.87 -8.27 8.80
N GLN A 71 -4.80 -9.03 7.71
CA GLN A 71 -4.44 -8.49 6.41
C GLN A 71 -5.57 -7.60 5.87
N LYS A 72 -5.18 -6.57 5.09
CA LYS A 72 -6.13 -5.71 4.38
C LYS A 72 -6.63 -6.45 3.14
N THR A 73 -7.94 -6.61 3.02
CA THR A 73 -8.59 -7.11 1.80
C THR A 73 -9.16 -5.94 1.01
N THR A 74 -9.22 -6.05 -0.31
CA THR A 74 -9.66 -4.94 -1.16
C THR A 74 -10.34 -5.47 -2.42
N ILE A 75 -11.46 -4.86 -2.78
CA ILE A 75 -12.13 -5.02 -4.06
C ILE A 75 -12.15 -3.67 -4.79
N MET A 76 -12.24 -3.73 -6.11
CA MET A 76 -12.43 -2.57 -6.97
C MET A 76 -13.53 -2.88 -7.99
N PHE A 77 -14.35 -1.89 -8.30
CA PHE A 77 -15.39 -2.00 -9.33
C PHE A 77 -15.60 -0.63 -9.97
N ASP A 78 -16.07 -0.64 -11.22
CA ASP A 78 -16.27 0.59 -11.98
C ASP A 78 -17.49 1.37 -11.48
N ALA A 79 -17.47 2.69 -11.60
CA ALA A 79 -18.55 3.54 -11.09
C ALA A 79 -19.91 3.27 -11.76
N GLU A 80 -19.91 2.67 -12.96
CA GLU A 80 -21.11 2.25 -13.68
C GLU A 80 -21.86 1.09 -13.02
N ASP A 81 -21.21 0.29 -12.19
CA ASP A 81 -21.85 -0.80 -11.44
C ASP A 81 -22.41 -0.34 -10.08
N LEU A 82 -22.19 0.92 -9.68
CA LEU A 82 -22.57 1.42 -8.36
C LEU A 82 -24.06 1.22 -8.04
N ASP A 83 -24.93 1.48 -9.02
CA ASP A 83 -26.38 1.37 -8.82
C ASP A 83 -26.79 -0.07 -8.47
N LYS A 84 -26.16 -1.07 -9.10
CA LYS A 84 -26.38 -2.50 -8.79
C LYS A 84 -25.96 -2.85 -7.36
N PHE A 85 -24.84 -2.28 -6.88
CA PHE A 85 -24.41 -2.45 -5.49
C PHE A 85 -25.41 -1.81 -4.52
N ILE A 86 -25.89 -0.60 -4.81
CA ILE A 86 -26.86 0.10 -3.97
C ILE A 86 -28.17 -0.69 -3.89
N GLU A 87 -28.69 -1.15 -5.03
CA GLU A 87 -29.89 -2.00 -5.09
C GLU A 87 -29.72 -3.27 -4.25
N ALA A 88 -28.59 -3.97 -4.40
CA ALA A 88 -28.31 -5.17 -3.61
C ALA A 88 -28.24 -4.89 -2.10
N PHE A 89 -27.61 -3.79 -1.67
CA PHE A 89 -27.60 -3.42 -0.25
C PHE A 89 -28.98 -3.01 0.27
N GLN A 90 -29.80 -2.34 -0.55
CA GLN A 90 -31.17 -1.99 -0.19
C GLN A 90 -32.06 -3.22 -0.06
N GLU A 91 -31.93 -4.20 -0.96
CA GLU A 91 -32.62 -5.49 -0.86
C GLU A 91 -32.23 -6.20 0.43
N MET A 92 -30.93 -6.34 0.71
CA MET A 92 -30.43 -6.98 1.94
C MET A 92 -30.88 -6.25 3.21
N LYS A 93 -31.03 -4.92 3.16
CA LYS A 93 -31.53 -4.13 4.29
C LYS A 93 -32.96 -4.49 4.66
N ASN A 94 -33.80 -4.92 3.72
CA ASN A 94 -35.18 -5.34 4.00
C ASN A 94 -35.26 -6.66 4.78
N HIS A 95 -34.13 -7.36 4.95
CA HIS A 95 -34.01 -8.60 5.71
C HIS A 95 -33.37 -8.42 7.10
N LEU A 96 -33.09 -7.17 7.51
CA LEU A 96 -32.64 -6.81 8.86
C LEU A 96 -33.83 -6.44 9.74
#